data_AF-A0A945M6Q3-F1
#
_entry.id   AF-A0A945M6Q3-F1
#
_cell.length_a   1.000
_cell.length_b   1.000
_cell.length_c   1.000
_cell.angle_alpha   90.00
_cell.angle_beta   90.00
_cell.angle_gamma   90.00
#
_symmetry.space_group_name_H-M   'P 1'
#
loop_
_entity.id
_entity.type
_entity.pdbx_description
1 polymer ?
#
loop_
_entity_poly.entity_id
_entity_poly.type
_entity_poly.pdbx_seq_one_letter_code
_entity_poly.pdbx_strand_id
1 'polypeptide(L)'
;MELINGFSLRNLRGDVFGGLTAAVVALPLALAFGVASGAGPIAGLYGAIFVGFFAAVFGGTPAQVSGPTGPMTVVMAAVVMEFAHDPLLAFTVVMMGGAIQIALGALRLGRYITYVPFSVISGFMSGIGVIIIVLQLAPLFGHPGSKEGVVAALASLGAVIGQPQWPALALGLVTLAIVIFMPGPWRRWLPPPLAALL
;
A
#
# COMPACT_ATOMS: atom_id res chain seq x y z
N MET A 1 8.52 19.96 25.80
CA MET A 1 7.99 18.99 24.83
C MET A 1 8.88 19.10 23.61
N GLU A 2 9.62 18.05 23.24
CA GLU A 2 10.28 18.05 21.94
C GLU A 2 9.16 18.09 20.88
N LEU A 3 9.20 19.11 20.01
CA LEU A 3 8.18 19.31 18.97
C LEU A 3 8.22 18.23 17.89
N ILE A 4 9.36 17.54 17.75
CA ILE A 4 9.59 16.45 16.80
C ILE A 4 10.25 15.32 17.58
N ASN A 5 9.59 14.17 17.66
CA ASN A 5 10.04 13.05 18.47
C ASN A 5 11.25 12.35 17.83
N GLY A 6 12.36 12.28 18.57
CA GLY A 6 13.53 11.50 18.16
C GLY A 6 14.41 12.14 17.08
N PHE A 7 14.18 13.41 16.72
CA PHE A 7 15.05 14.13 15.80
C PHE A 7 16.39 14.47 16.48
N SER A 8 17.49 13.93 15.96
CA SER A 8 18.84 14.19 16.47
C SER A 8 19.87 14.15 15.36
N LEU A 9 20.77 15.14 15.33
CA LEU A 9 21.89 15.15 14.36
C LEU A 9 22.96 14.09 14.65
N ARG A 10 22.85 13.37 15.78
CA ARG A 10 23.82 12.33 16.17
C ARG A 10 23.81 11.13 15.23
N ASN A 11 22.68 10.83 14.57
CA ASN A 11 22.53 9.68 13.68
C ASN A 11 22.35 10.05 12.21
N LEU A 12 22.76 11.25 11.79
CA LEU A 12 22.49 11.79 10.45
C LEU A 12 22.86 10.82 9.31
N ARG A 13 24.01 10.15 9.42
CA ARG A 13 24.42 9.13 8.45
C ARG A 13 23.43 7.96 8.41
N GLY A 14 23.08 7.41 9.56
CA GLY A 14 22.13 6.30 9.67
C GLY A 14 20.74 6.67 9.14
N ASP A 15 20.25 7.86 9.48
CA ASP A 15 18.93 8.35 9.08
C ASP A 15 18.85 8.58 7.56
N VAL A 16 19.91 9.12 6.95
CA VAL A 16 19.98 9.32 5.49
C VAL A 16 19.99 7.99 4.75
N PHE A 17 20.85 7.04 5.14
CA PHE A 17 20.89 5.73 4.49
C PHE A 17 19.61 4.91 4.73
N GLY A 18 19.05 4.98 5.95
CA GLY A 18 17.79 4.33 6.29
C GLY A 18 16.61 4.90 5.50
N GLY A 19 16.49 6.23 5.44
CA GLY A 19 15.47 6.93 4.67
C GLY A 19 15.55 6.65 3.17
N LEU A 20 16.77 6.67 2.60
CA LEU A 20 16.98 6.33 1.19
C LEU A 20 16.57 4.88 0.90
N THR A 21 16.97 3.94 1.75
CA THR A 21 16.60 2.52 1.60
C THR A 21 15.08 2.33 1.71
N ALA A 22 14.44 3.00 2.68
CA ALA A 22 13.00 2.97 2.83
C ALA A 22 12.28 3.54 1.61
N ALA A 23 12.76 4.65 1.03
CA ALA A 23 12.19 5.25 -0.17
C ALA A 23 12.27 4.31 -1.39
N VAL A 24 13.43 3.68 -1.60
CA VAL A 24 13.67 2.70 -2.68
C VAL A 24 12.71 1.50 -2.57
N VAL A 25 12.46 1.01 -1.35
CA VAL A 25 11.52 -0.09 -1.10
C VAL A 25 10.07 0.35 -1.23
N ALA A 26 9.74 1.57 -0.80
CA ALA A 26 8.37 2.09 -0.79
C ALA A 26 7.86 2.45 -2.20
N LEU A 27 8.73 2.87 -3.12
CA LEU A 27 8.34 3.37 -4.44
C LEU A 27 7.50 2.37 -5.26
N PRO A 28 7.91 1.10 -5.45
CA PRO A 28 7.10 0.13 -6.21
C PRO A 28 5.75 -0.16 -5.53
N LEU A 29 5.76 -0.26 -4.20
CA LEU A 29 4.56 -0.52 -3.41
C LEU A 29 3.56 0.64 -3.53
N ALA A 30 4.03 1.89 -3.45
CA ALA A 30 3.19 3.08 -3.56
C ALA A 30 2.50 3.17 -4.93
N LEU A 31 3.23 2.88 -6.01
CA LEU A 31 2.67 2.85 -7.36
C LEU A 31 1.62 1.73 -7.51
N ALA A 32 1.96 0.52 -7.06
CA ALA A 32 1.07 -0.63 -7.12
C ALA A 32 -0.23 -0.39 -6.33
N PHE A 33 -0.13 0.14 -5.12
CA PHE A 33 -1.26 0.47 -4.27
C PHE A 33 -2.10 1.65 -4.81
N GLY A 34 -1.47 2.64 -5.44
CA GLY A 34 -2.18 3.70 -6.16
C GLY A 34 -3.07 3.15 -7.28
N VAL A 35 -2.52 2.28 -8.13
CA VAL A 35 -3.28 1.61 -9.21
C VAL A 35 -4.36 0.70 -8.63
N ALA A 36 -4.04 -0.14 -7.64
CA ALA A 36 -4.97 -1.10 -7.05
C ALA A 36 -6.15 -0.45 -6.30
N SER A 37 -5.98 0.77 -5.79
CA SER A 37 -7.07 1.56 -5.19
C SER A 37 -8.00 2.21 -6.22
N GLY A 38 -7.67 2.18 -7.51
CA GLY A 38 -8.41 2.90 -8.55
C GLY A 38 -8.16 4.41 -8.59
N ALA A 39 -7.46 4.99 -7.60
CA ALA A 39 -7.11 6.42 -7.57
C ALA A 39 -5.94 6.79 -8.52
N GLY A 40 -5.18 5.79 -8.95
CA GLY A 40 -4.06 5.94 -9.89
C GLY A 40 -2.68 5.99 -9.22
N PRO A 41 -1.61 5.74 -9.98
CA PRO A 41 -0.25 5.62 -9.45
C PRO A 41 0.26 6.93 -8.83
N ILE A 42 -0.15 8.07 -9.40
CA ILE A 42 0.22 9.41 -8.92
C ILE A 42 -0.35 9.65 -7.51
N ALA A 43 -1.60 9.25 -7.25
CA ALA A 43 -2.22 9.37 -5.95
C ALA A 43 -1.50 8.49 -4.90
N GLY A 44 -1.09 7.28 -5.28
CA GLY A 44 -0.28 6.42 -4.42
C GLY A 44 1.08 7.01 -4.07
N LEU A 45 1.77 7.60 -5.05
CA LEU A 45 3.07 8.24 -4.85
C LEU A 45 2.98 9.48 -3.96
N TYR A 46 2.05 10.40 -4.24
CA TYR A 46 1.82 11.57 -3.38
C TYR A 46 1.35 11.15 -1.98
N GLY A 47 0.50 10.13 -1.88
CA GLY A 47 0.10 9.53 -0.62
C GLY A 47 1.30 9.08 0.20
N ALA A 48 2.24 8.34 -0.41
CA ALA A 48 3.46 7.91 0.27
C ALA A 48 4.33 9.08 0.74
N ILE A 49 4.51 10.10 -0.10
CA ILE A 49 5.32 11.28 0.23
C ILE A 49 4.71 12.08 1.38
N PHE A 50 3.44 12.47 1.26
CA PHE A 50 2.80 13.34 2.25
C PHE A 50 2.52 12.60 3.55
N VAL A 51 2.00 11.37 3.50
CA VAL A 51 1.76 10.57 4.71
C VAL A 51 3.09 10.27 5.41
N GLY A 52 4.13 9.90 4.65
CA GLY A 52 5.47 9.66 5.20
C GLY A 52 6.04 10.89 5.91
N PHE A 53 5.99 12.05 5.24
CA PHE A 53 6.50 13.31 5.81
C PHE A 53 5.74 13.74 7.07
N PHE A 54 4.41 13.87 6.98
CA PHE A 54 3.60 14.38 8.09
C PHE A 54 3.59 13.40 9.28
N ALA A 55 3.53 12.09 9.03
CA ALA A 55 3.58 11.11 10.11
C ALA A 55 4.97 11.02 10.75
N ALA A 56 6.06 11.26 10.01
CA ALA A 56 7.40 11.29 10.60
C ALA A 56 7.60 12.54 11.48
N VAL A 57 7.12 13.71 11.05
CA VAL A 57 7.29 14.96 11.80
C VAL A 57 6.40 15.02 13.05
N PHE A 58 5.13 14.64 12.92
CA PHE A 58 4.13 14.75 13.99
C PHE A 58 3.87 13.43 14.73
N GLY A 59 4.58 12.37 14.38
CA GLY A 59 4.39 11.03 14.93
C GLY A 59 5.05 10.80 16.30
N GLY A 60 4.77 9.64 16.87
CA GLY A 60 5.27 9.21 18.17
C GLY A 60 6.44 8.21 18.13
N THR A 61 6.85 7.77 16.94
CA THR A 61 7.81 6.66 16.76
C THR A 61 8.94 7.07 15.82
N PRO A 62 10.18 7.27 16.30
CA PRO A 62 11.27 7.85 15.51
C PRO A 62 11.66 7.09 14.24
N ALA A 63 11.57 5.75 14.24
CA ALA A 63 11.96 4.91 13.11
C ALA A 63 10.79 4.46 12.22
N GLN A 64 9.58 5.00 12.44
CA GLN A 64 8.38 4.56 11.73
C GLN A 64 8.34 5.12 10.30
N VAL A 65 8.20 4.23 9.33
CA VAL A 65 7.94 4.59 7.92
C VAL A 65 6.44 4.47 7.67
N SER A 66 5.83 5.56 7.20
CA SER A 66 4.40 5.64 6.94
C SER A 66 4.12 5.86 5.45
N GLY A 67 3.05 5.28 4.95
CA GLY A 67 2.65 5.36 3.55
C GLY A 67 1.38 4.54 3.28
N PRO A 68 0.92 4.47 2.02
CA PRO A 68 -0.21 3.61 1.66
C PRO A 68 0.14 2.14 1.93
N THR A 69 -0.80 1.43 2.55
CA THR A 69 -0.66 0.00 2.88
C THR A 69 -1.76 -0.80 2.21
N GLY A 70 -1.56 -2.10 2.01
CA GLY A 70 -2.57 -3.00 1.43
C GLY A 70 -3.98 -2.85 2.03
N PRO A 71 -4.14 -2.85 3.37
CA PRO A 71 -5.44 -2.61 4.01
C PRO A 71 -6.06 -1.26 3.62
N MET A 72 -5.28 -0.18 3.66
CA MET A 72 -5.75 1.15 3.27
C MET A 72 -6.12 1.19 1.80
N THR A 73 -5.38 0.51 0.93
CA THR A 73 -5.66 0.41 -0.52
C THR A 73 -6.98 -0.28 -0.79
N VAL A 74 -7.26 -1.40 -0.11
CA VAL A 74 -8.52 -2.13 -0.28
C VAL A 74 -9.71 -1.29 0.17
N VAL A 75 -9.59 -0.60 1.31
CA VAL A 75 -10.64 0.33 1.78
C VAL A 75 -10.79 1.51 0.83
N MET A 76 -9.68 2.08 0.35
CA MET A 76 -9.71 3.19 -0.61
C MET A 76 -10.34 2.76 -1.93
N ALA A 77 -10.10 1.53 -2.40
CA ALA A 77 -10.78 0.99 -3.58
C ALA A 77 -12.30 0.99 -3.39
N ALA A 78 -12.79 0.55 -2.23
CA ALA A 78 -14.23 0.61 -1.91
C ALA A 78 -14.77 2.04 -1.92
N VAL A 79 -14.04 3.00 -1.33
CA VAL A 79 -14.44 4.42 -1.30
C VAL A 79 -14.43 5.04 -2.71
N VAL A 80 -13.41 4.79 -3.52
CA VAL A 80 -13.32 5.31 -4.89
C VAL A 80 -14.44 4.74 -5.77
N MET A 81 -14.82 3.48 -5.56
CA MET A 81 -15.97 2.88 -6.26
C MET A 81 -17.28 3.56 -5.87
N GLU A 82 -17.51 3.79 -4.58
CA GLU A 82 -18.72 4.46 -4.06
C GLU A 82 -18.85 5.89 -4.64
N PHE A 83 -17.73 6.62 -4.70
CA PHE A 83 -17.68 8.00 -5.20
C PHE A 83 -17.11 8.11 -6.63
N ALA A 84 -17.32 7.10 -7.48
CA ALA A 84 -16.73 7.06 -8.82
C ALA A 84 -17.08 8.28 -9.70
N HIS A 85 -18.24 8.90 -9.46
CA HIS A 85 -18.71 10.09 -10.17
C HIS A 85 -18.08 11.39 -9.66
N ASP A 86 -17.52 11.40 -8.45
CA ASP A 86 -16.83 12.55 -7.86
C ASP A 86 -15.64 12.09 -6.98
N PRO A 87 -14.47 11.87 -7.59
CA PRO A 87 -13.27 11.44 -6.88
C PRO A 87 -12.81 12.41 -5.76
N LEU A 88 -13.25 13.68 -5.79
CA LEU A 88 -12.91 14.65 -4.73
C LEU A 88 -13.56 14.24 -3.39
N LEU A 89 -14.74 13.63 -3.44
CA LEU A 89 -15.41 13.11 -2.24
C LEU A 89 -14.62 11.95 -1.63
N ALA A 90 -14.02 11.07 -2.45
CA ALA A 90 -13.16 10.00 -1.95
C ALA A 90 -11.95 10.53 -1.17
N PHE A 91 -11.29 11.59 -1.67
CA PHE A 91 -10.20 12.25 -0.94
C PHE A 91 -10.69 12.99 0.31
N THR A 92 -11.91 13.52 0.28
CA THR A 92 -12.53 14.12 1.47
C THR A 92 -12.75 13.10 2.58
N VAL A 93 -13.14 11.87 2.24
CA VAL A 93 -13.22 10.75 3.22
C VAL A 93 -11.86 10.48 3.85
N VAL A 94 -10.77 10.51 3.07
CA VAL A 94 -9.40 10.35 3.61
C VAL A 94 -9.05 11.48 4.58
N MET A 95 -9.36 12.73 4.24
CA MET A 95 -9.16 13.88 5.13
C MET A 95 -9.95 13.75 6.44
N MET A 96 -11.21 13.32 6.35
CA MET A 96 -12.04 13.04 7.53
C MET A 96 -11.45 11.91 8.38
N GLY A 97 -10.96 10.83 7.75
CA GLY A 97 -10.25 9.76 8.43
C GLY A 97 -9.05 10.27 9.22
N GLY A 98 -8.25 11.17 8.63
CA GLY A 98 -7.15 11.85 9.32
C GLY A 98 -7.62 12.71 10.49
N ALA A 99 -8.68 13.50 10.33
CA ALA A 99 -9.25 14.29 11.42
C ALA A 99 -9.74 13.43 12.59
N ILE A 100 -10.38 12.28 12.29
CA ILE A 100 -10.79 11.30 13.29
C ILE A 100 -9.56 10.71 13.99
N GLN A 101 -8.50 10.34 13.25
CA GLN A 101 -7.27 9.83 13.85
C GLN A 101 -6.62 10.85 14.80
N ILE A 102 -6.60 12.13 14.43
CA ILE A 102 -6.11 13.23 15.29
C ILE A 102 -6.96 13.32 16.56
N ALA A 103 -8.29 13.27 16.44
CA ALA A 103 -9.19 13.30 17.59
C ALA A 103 -8.99 12.09 18.53
N LEU A 104 -8.87 10.88 17.98
CA LEU A 104 -8.57 9.67 18.75
C LEU A 104 -7.21 9.76 19.47
N GLY A 105 -6.20 10.35 18.81
CA GLY A 105 -4.89 10.62 19.39
C GLY A 105 -4.96 11.63 20.55
N ALA A 106 -5.68 12.73 20.37
CA ALA A 106 -5.89 13.75 21.41
C ALA A 106 -6.61 13.18 22.64
N LEU A 107 -7.59 12.30 22.43
CA LEU A 107 -8.31 11.58 23.49
C LEU A 107 -7.49 10.43 24.11
N ARG A 108 -6.26 10.18 23.64
CA ARG A 108 -5.37 9.09 24.07
C ARG A 108 -6.00 7.70 23.93
N LEU A 109 -6.87 7.53 22.94
CA LEU A 109 -7.57 6.27 22.68
C LEU A 109 -6.68 5.25 21.95
N GLY A 110 -5.53 5.67 21.43
CA GLY A 110 -4.57 4.76 20.77
C GLY A 110 -4.10 3.59 21.64
N ARG A 111 -4.09 3.75 22.98
CA ARG A 111 -3.72 2.68 23.92
C ARG A 111 -4.65 1.47 23.86
N TYR A 112 -5.89 1.63 23.39
CA TYR A 112 -6.85 0.53 23.34
C TYR A 112 -6.62 -0.41 22.14
N ILE A 113 -5.84 0.01 21.15
CA ILE A 113 -5.48 -0.82 20.00
C ILE A 113 -4.70 -2.06 20.44
N THR A 114 -3.97 -2.01 21.57
CA THR A 114 -3.22 -3.15 22.09
C THR A 114 -4.12 -4.27 22.63
N TYR A 115 -5.43 -4.04 22.80
CA TYR A 115 -6.38 -5.07 23.22
C TYR A 115 -6.93 -5.91 22.07
N VAL A 116 -6.62 -5.56 20.81
CA VAL A 116 -7.07 -6.35 19.65
C VAL A 116 -6.33 -7.70 19.67
N PRO A 117 -7.04 -8.85 19.71
CA PRO A 117 -6.40 -10.15 19.75
C PRO A 117 -5.55 -10.43 18.50
N PHE A 118 -4.43 -11.13 18.68
CA PHE A 118 -3.55 -11.53 17.57
C PHE A 118 -4.30 -12.31 16.48
N SER A 119 -5.26 -13.17 16.85
CA SER A 119 -6.09 -13.93 15.91
C SER A 119 -6.89 -13.02 14.97
N VAL A 120 -7.39 -11.89 15.46
CA VAL A 120 -8.15 -10.91 14.66
C VAL A 120 -7.23 -10.19 13.68
N ILE A 121 -6.05 -9.75 14.15
CA ILE A 121 -5.06 -9.07 13.30
C ILE A 121 -4.58 -10.01 12.19
N SER A 122 -4.22 -11.24 12.56
CA SER A 122 -3.76 -12.26 11.61
C SER A 122 -4.83 -12.62 10.58
N GLY A 123 -6.08 -12.82 11.02
CA GLY A 123 -7.22 -13.09 10.14
C GLY A 123 -7.51 -11.93 9.18
N PHE A 124 -7.50 -10.70 9.68
CA PHE A 124 -7.70 -9.48 8.88
C PHE A 124 -6.59 -9.31 7.83
N MET A 125 -5.32 -9.47 8.20
CA MET A 125 -4.19 -9.39 7.26
C MET A 125 -4.23 -10.48 6.21
N SER A 126 -4.54 -11.72 6.59
CA SER A 126 -4.68 -12.84 5.65
C SER A 126 -5.83 -12.62 4.68
N GLY A 127 -6.98 -12.13 5.18
CA GLY A 127 -8.14 -11.79 4.35
C GLY A 127 -7.82 -10.70 3.32
N ILE A 128 -7.11 -9.65 3.72
CA ILE A 128 -6.66 -8.60 2.80
C ILE A 128 -5.67 -9.15 1.77
N GLY A 129 -4.76 -10.05 2.17
CA GLY A 129 -3.87 -10.73 1.23
C GLY A 129 -4.64 -11.48 0.15
N VAL A 130 -5.67 -12.25 0.53
CA VAL A 130 -6.55 -12.95 -0.42
C VAL A 130 -7.29 -11.98 -1.34
N ILE A 131 -7.84 -10.89 -0.78
CA ILE A 131 -8.51 -9.84 -1.57
C ILE A 131 -7.56 -9.26 -2.61
N ILE A 132 -6.33 -8.90 -2.23
CA ILE A 132 -5.34 -8.36 -3.15
C ILE A 132 -5.02 -9.37 -4.25
N ILE A 133 -4.79 -10.65 -3.92
CA ILE A 133 -4.53 -11.69 -4.91
C ILE A 133 -5.68 -11.77 -5.92
N VAL A 134 -6.92 -11.86 -5.45
CA VAL A 134 -8.11 -11.94 -6.30
C VAL A 134 -8.22 -10.72 -7.23
N LEU A 135 -8.02 -9.51 -6.70
CA LEU A 135 -8.08 -8.28 -7.50
C LEU A 135 -6.95 -8.17 -8.53
N GLN A 136 -5.81 -8.83 -8.31
CA GLN A 136 -4.67 -8.83 -9.23
C GLN A 136 -4.74 -9.94 -10.29
N LEU A 137 -5.63 -10.93 -10.17
CA LEU A 137 -5.78 -11.98 -11.19
C LEU A 137 -6.20 -11.39 -12.55
N ALA A 138 -7.20 -10.52 -12.59
CA ALA A 138 -7.62 -9.90 -13.85
C ALA A 138 -6.47 -9.12 -14.55
N PRO A 139 -5.78 -8.19 -13.88
CA PRO A 139 -4.58 -7.54 -14.42
C PRO A 139 -3.48 -8.50 -14.87
N LEU A 140 -3.24 -9.58 -14.12
CA LEU A 140 -2.25 -10.60 -14.49
C LEU A 140 -2.57 -11.27 -15.83
N PHE A 141 -3.84 -11.52 -16.11
CA PHE A 141 -4.31 -12.09 -17.38
C PHE A 141 -4.53 -11.03 -18.49
N GLY A 142 -4.18 -9.76 -18.23
CA GLY A 142 -4.28 -8.64 -19.18
C GLY A 142 -5.66 -7.99 -19.27
N HIS A 143 -6.54 -8.24 -18.31
CA HIS A 143 -7.85 -7.61 -18.24
C HIS A 143 -7.85 -6.47 -17.21
N PRO A 144 -8.68 -5.43 -17.40
CA PRO A 144 -8.83 -4.39 -16.38
C PRO A 144 -9.30 -5.01 -15.06
N GLY A 145 -8.77 -4.50 -13.94
CA GLY A 145 -9.22 -4.91 -12.61
C GLY A 145 -10.70 -4.60 -12.40
N SER A 146 -11.37 -5.43 -11.59
CA SER A 146 -12.78 -5.24 -11.24
C SER A 146 -13.00 -3.90 -10.54
N LYS A 147 -13.89 -3.08 -11.10
CA LYS A 147 -14.37 -1.81 -10.51
C LYS A 147 -15.62 -2.00 -9.65
N GLU A 148 -16.08 -3.24 -9.49
CA GLU A 148 -17.28 -3.60 -8.71
C GLU A 148 -16.88 -4.39 -7.44
N GLY A 149 -15.58 -4.38 -7.11
CA GLY A 149 -15.03 -5.04 -5.93
C GLY A 149 -14.72 -6.53 -6.14
N VAL A 150 -14.45 -7.19 -5.02
CA VAL A 150 -13.87 -8.55 -4.96
C VAL A 150 -14.86 -9.62 -5.42
N VAL A 151 -16.15 -9.47 -5.08
CA VAL A 151 -17.18 -10.45 -5.47
C VAL A 151 -17.35 -10.49 -6.98
N ALA A 152 -17.41 -9.33 -7.64
CA ALA A 152 -17.46 -9.24 -9.09
C ALA A 152 -16.16 -9.73 -9.76
N ALA A 153 -15.01 -9.51 -9.13
CA ALA A 153 -13.73 -10.06 -9.59
C ALA A 153 -13.74 -11.60 -9.59
N LEU A 154 -14.32 -12.22 -8.56
CA LEU A 154 -14.48 -13.68 -8.51
C LEU A 154 -15.48 -14.20 -9.55
N ALA A 155 -16.60 -13.50 -9.73
CA ALA A 155 -17.62 -13.89 -10.72
C ALA A 155 -17.10 -13.84 -12.16
N SER A 156 -16.26 -12.86 -12.48
CA SER A 156 -15.66 -12.69 -13.82
C SER A 156 -14.41 -13.55 -14.06
N LEU A 157 -13.90 -14.22 -13.02
CA LEU A 157 -12.62 -14.93 -13.06
C LEU A 157 -12.55 -16.02 -14.14
N GLY A 158 -13.64 -16.77 -14.32
CA GLY A 158 -13.71 -17.82 -15.35
C GLY A 158 -13.55 -17.28 -16.77
N ALA A 159 -14.14 -16.11 -17.06
CA ALA A 159 -14.02 -15.46 -18.37
C ALA A 159 -12.61 -14.91 -18.60
N VAL A 160 -12.03 -14.29 -17.58
CA VAL A 160 -10.67 -13.73 -17.59
C VAL A 160 -9.62 -14.81 -17.87
N ILE A 161 -9.72 -15.96 -17.21
CA ILE A 161 -8.80 -17.09 -17.40
C ILE A 161 -9.01 -17.75 -18.76
N GLY A 162 -10.24 -17.77 -19.28
CA GLY A 162 -10.57 -18.34 -20.58
C GLY A 162 -10.04 -17.55 -21.78
N GLN A 163 -9.72 -16.27 -21.62
CA GLN A 163 -9.28 -15.38 -22.71
C GLN A 163 -7.97 -14.63 -22.38
N PRO A 164 -6.87 -15.33 -22.04
CA PRO A 164 -5.66 -14.69 -21.56
C PRO A 164 -5.00 -13.82 -22.63
N GLN A 165 -4.57 -12.61 -22.26
CA GLN A 165 -3.63 -11.84 -23.08
C GLN A 165 -2.20 -12.30 -22.79
N TRP A 166 -1.67 -13.14 -23.67
CA TRP A 166 -0.35 -13.75 -23.50
C TRP A 166 0.79 -12.79 -23.17
N PRO A 167 0.90 -11.58 -23.77
CA PRO A 167 1.95 -10.64 -23.43
C PRO A 167 1.88 -10.14 -21.98
N ALA A 168 0.67 -9.82 -21.50
CA ALA A 168 0.46 -9.36 -20.13
C ALA A 168 0.73 -10.48 -19.12
N LEU A 169 0.26 -11.69 -19.41
CA LEU A 169 0.50 -12.87 -18.59
C LEU A 169 2.00 -13.21 -18.50
N ALA A 170 2.71 -13.19 -19.64
CA ALA A 170 4.15 -13.41 -19.66
C ALA A 170 4.89 -12.36 -18.83
N LEU A 171 4.54 -11.08 -18.98
CA LEU A 171 5.14 -9.99 -18.20
C LEU A 171 4.89 -10.19 -16.70
N GLY A 172 3.65 -10.44 -16.28
CA GLY A 172 3.34 -10.65 -14.87
C GLY A 172 3.99 -11.90 -14.27
N LEU A 173 4.12 -12.98 -15.03
CA LEU A 173 4.85 -14.17 -14.60
C LEU A 173 6.36 -13.90 -14.47
N VAL A 174 6.95 -13.11 -15.37
CA VAL A 174 8.35 -12.67 -15.27
C VAL A 174 8.53 -11.77 -14.04
N THR A 175 7.63 -10.81 -13.81
CA THR A 175 7.65 -9.97 -12.60
C THR A 175 7.63 -10.83 -11.33
N LEU A 176 6.72 -11.81 -11.24
CA LEU A 176 6.65 -12.75 -10.13
C LEU A 176 7.92 -13.59 -10.00
N ALA A 177 8.47 -14.08 -11.11
CA ALA A 177 9.69 -14.86 -11.11
C ALA A 177 10.89 -14.04 -10.59
N ILE A 178 11.01 -12.77 -10.98
CA ILE A 178 12.03 -11.86 -10.45
C ILE A 178 11.84 -11.70 -8.94
N VAL A 179 10.62 -11.37 -8.49
CA VAL A 179 10.36 -11.12 -7.06
C VAL A 179 10.66 -12.34 -6.19
N ILE A 180 10.30 -13.55 -6.65
CA ILE A 180 10.43 -14.79 -5.86
C ILE A 180 11.85 -15.36 -5.95
N PHE A 181 12.40 -15.45 -7.16
CA PHE A 181 13.62 -16.20 -7.43
C PHE A 181 14.89 -15.34 -7.51
N MET A 182 14.82 -14.01 -7.32
CA MET A 182 16.02 -13.17 -7.30
C MET A 182 17.06 -13.70 -6.32
N PRO A 183 18.32 -13.90 -6.73
CA PRO A 183 19.34 -14.54 -5.90
C PRO A 183 19.73 -13.65 -4.72
N GLY A 184 20.00 -14.27 -3.57
CA GLY A 184 20.31 -13.59 -2.30
C GLY A 184 21.39 -12.49 -2.35
N PRO A 185 22.51 -12.65 -3.11
CA PRO A 185 23.53 -11.61 -3.20
C PRO A 185 23.02 -10.31 -3.84
N TRP A 186 22.05 -10.40 -4.76
CA TRP A 186 21.52 -9.25 -5.50
C TRP A 186 20.50 -8.48 -4.65
N ARG A 187 19.73 -9.18 -3.80
CA ARG A 187 18.75 -8.59 -2.87
C ARG A 187 19.35 -7.56 -1.91
N ARG A 188 20.67 -7.62 -1.68
CA ARG A 188 21.40 -6.67 -0.81
C ARG A 188 21.52 -5.27 -1.41
N TRP A 189 21.52 -5.18 -2.74
CA TRP A 189 21.76 -3.93 -3.47
C TRP A 189 20.48 -3.37 -4.07
N LEU A 190 19.60 -4.25 -4.53
CA LEU A 190 18.36 -3.89 -5.20
C LEU A 190 17.19 -4.71 -4.62
N PRO A 191 16.18 -4.05 -4.03
CA PRO A 191 14.99 -4.75 -3.56
C PRO A 191 14.26 -5.46 -4.71
N PRO A 192 13.82 -6.72 -4.54
CA PRO A 192 13.15 -7.47 -5.61
C PRO A 192 11.95 -6.76 -6.24
N PRO A 193 11.06 -6.07 -5.49
CA PRO A 193 9.95 -5.33 -6.09
C PRO A 193 10.40 -4.17 -7.00
N LEU A 194 11.55 -3.55 -6.71
CA LEU A 194 12.11 -2.49 -7.55
C LEU A 194 12.82 -3.10 -8.77
N ALA A 195 13.53 -4.21 -8.58
CA ALA A 195 14.16 -4.94 -9.68
C ALA A 195 13.14 -5.42 -10.72
N ALA A 196 11.95 -5.81 -10.28
CA ALA A 196 10.89 -6.26 -11.17
C ALA A 196 10.12 -5.12 -11.85
N LEU A 197 10.30 -3.87 -11.39
CA LEU A 197 9.68 -2.68 -11.96
C LEU A 197 10.53 -2.05 -13.08
N LEU A 198 11.85 -2.22 -13.02
CA LEU A 198 12.84 -1.74 -14.00
C LEU A 198 12.94 -2.67 -15.20
#